data_AF-A0A936Y9X2-F1
#
_entry.id   AF-A0A936Y9X2-F1
#
_cell.length_a   1.000
_cell.length_b   1.000
_cell.length_c   1.000
_cell.angle_alpha   90.00
_cell.angle_beta   90.00
_cell.angle_gamma   90.00
#
_symmetry.space_group_name_H-M   'P 1'
#
loop_
_entity.id
_entity.type
_entity.pdbx_description
1 polymer ?
#
loop_
_entity_poly.entity_id
_entity_poly.type
_entity_poly.pdbx_seq_one_letter_code
_entity_poly.pdbx_strand_id
1 'polypeptide(L)'
;MPEIATNEPLEFISGDTVSWTKSLTDYPANDSWVLTYALINSAHKITITATASGSDHLVSLSAATTAAYTAGVYQWQAYVTKSSQRFLVDSGTITVIPNFAAETTYDARIHAKKMVDLIEDVLEGRAEGDTQEYTIGNRSMKKIPILELKKLRDVYLAEYNRLINLDKMANGIPLKNRIKVRF
;
A
#
# COMPACT_ATOMS: atom_id res chain seq x y z
N MET A 1 -5.08 21.17 20.29
CA MET A 1 -4.59 19.79 20.11
C MET A 1 -5.27 19.23 18.87
N PRO A 2 -4.57 18.53 17.97
CA PRO A 2 -5.24 17.90 16.83
C PRO A 2 -6.26 16.88 17.36
N GLU A 3 -7.47 16.91 16.80
CA GLU A 3 -8.51 15.89 17.06
C GLU A 3 -7.95 14.51 16.73
N ILE A 4 -8.07 13.57 17.66
CA ILE A 4 -7.64 12.18 17.44
C ILE A 4 -8.72 11.48 16.62
N ALA A 5 -8.33 10.87 15.51
CA ALA A 5 -9.28 10.13 14.68
C ALA A 5 -9.90 8.96 15.47
N THR A 6 -11.19 8.72 15.23
CA THR A 6 -11.96 7.63 15.88
C THR A 6 -11.95 6.31 15.08
N ASN A 7 -11.27 6.30 13.92
CA ASN A 7 -11.10 5.13 13.08
C ASN A 7 -9.62 4.93 12.75
N GLU A 8 -9.26 3.69 12.43
CA GLU A 8 -7.95 3.33 11.92
C GLU A 8 -7.63 4.16 10.67
N PRO A 9 -6.43 4.74 10.55
CA PRO A 9 -6.03 5.42 9.34
C PRO A 9 -5.90 4.42 8.19
N LEU A 10 -6.32 4.81 6.99
CA LEU A 10 -6.14 4.00 5.78
C LEU A 10 -4.67 3.99 5.34
N GLU A 11 -3.95 5.06 5.61
CA GLU A 11 -2.54 5.23 5.30
C GLU A 11 -1.86 6.21 6.27
N PHE A 12 -0.55 6.07 6.43
CA PHE A 12 0.29 7.03 7.15
C PHE A 12 1.72 6.99 6.63
N ILE A 13 2.46 8.08 6.81
CA ILE A 13 3.86 8.19 6.41
C ILE A 13 4.74 7.63 7.55
N SER A 14 5.73 6.80 7.21
CA SER A 14 6.71 6.32 8.18
C SER A 14 7.45 7.48 8.83
N GLY A 15 7.72 7.43 10.13
CA GLY A 15 8.36 8.55 10.82
C GLY A 15 7.41 9.66 11.26
N ASP A 16 6.12 9.61 10.92
CA ASP A 16 5.12 10.51 11.49
C ASP A 16 4.52 9.93 12.77
N THR A 17 4.02 10.80 13.63
CA THR A 17 3.24 10.38 14.81
C THR A 17 1.83 10.01 14.35
N VAL A 18 1.38 8.81 14.73
CA VAL A 18 0.07 8.28 14.34
C VAL A 18 -0.71 7.94 15.59
N SER A 19 -1.91 8.48 15.72
CA SER A 19 -2.77 8.25 16.88
C SER A 19 -4.23 8.12 16.46
N TRP A 20 -4.92 7.14 17.03
CA TRP A 20 -6.35 6.96 16.87
C TRP A 20 -6.93 6.31 18.13
N THR A 21 -8.22 6.52 18.34
CA THR A 21 -8.96 5.93 19.46
C THR A 21 -10.03 4.99 18.91
N LYS A 22 -10.21 3.83 19.54
CA LYS A 22 -11.26 2.86 19.21
C LYS A 22 -12.13 2.60 20.44
N SER A 23 -13.42 2.86 20.31
CA SER A 23 -14.42 2.51 21.32
C SER A 23 -15.02 1.15 21.02
N LEU A 24 -14.90 0.21 21.96
CA LEU A 24 -15.46 -1.14 21.84
C LEU A 24 -16.37 -1.39 23.05
N THR A 25 -17.68 -1.14 22.90
CA THR A 25 -18.64 -1.18 24.00
C THR A 25 -18.67 -2.54 24.72
N ASP A 26 -18.56 -3.64 23.98
CA ASP A 26 -18.54 -5.00 24.54
C ASP A 26 -17.18 -5.41 25.12
N TYR A 27 -16.13 -4.65 24.82
CA TYR A 27 -14.74 -4.94 25.20
C TYR A 27 -14.01 -3.69 25.71
N PRO A 28 -14.51 -3.01 26.76
CA PRO A 28 -13.98 -1.72 27.15
C PRO A 28 -12.61 -1.86 27.85
N ALA A 29 -11.72 -0.89 27.62
CA ALA A 29 -10.34 -0.96 28.10
C ALA A 29 -10.24 -0.91 29.64
N ASN A 30 -11.14 -0.18 30.31
CA ASN A 30 -11.22 -0.13 31.77
C ASN A 30 -11.73 -1.43 32.42
N ASP A 31 -12.24 -2.38 31.64
CA ASP A 31 -12.56 -3.74 32.10
C ASP A 31 -11.43 -4.74 31.73
N SER A 32 -10.19 -4.27 31.65
CA SER A 32 -8.98 -5.06 31.39
C SER A 32 -8.94 -5.77 30.02
N TRP A 33 -9.78 -5.36 29.07
CA TRP A 33 -9.61 -5.75 27.68
C TRP A 33 -8.42 -4.99 27.08
N VAL A 34 -7.58 -5.69 26.33
CA VAL A 34 -6.43 -5.10 25.63
C VAL A 34 -6.62 -5.27 24.13
N LEU A 35 -6.78 -4.17 23.40
CA LEU A 35 -6.82 -4.17 21.95
C LEU A 35 -5.40 -4.26 21.36
N THR A 36 -5.20 -5.23 20.48
CA THR A 36 -3.94 -5.43 19.74
C THR A 36 -4.24 -5.58 18.26
N TYR A 37 -3.41 -4.95 17.42
CA TYR A 37 -3.41 -5.11 15.97
C TYR A 37 -2.20 -5.95 15.55
N ALA A 38 -2.44 -6.92 14.69
CA ALA A 38 -1.39 -7.60 13.94
C ALA A 38 -1.49 -7.20 12.47
N LEU A 39 -0.47 -6.50 11.98
CA LEU A 39 -0.31 -6.08 10.58
C LEU A 39 0.71 -7.01 9.95
N ILE A 40 0.44 -7.52 8.74
CA ILE A 40 1.34 -8.41 8.02
C ILE A 40 1.32 -8.14 6.51
N ASN A 41 2.48 -8.27 5.89
CA ASN A 41 2.62 -8.37 4.44
C ASN A 41 3.53 -9.56 4.10
N SER A 42 3.94 -9.71 2.84
CA SER A 42 4.75 -10.86 2.41
C SER A 42 6.14 -10.96 3.08
N ALA A 43 6.63 -9.89 3.71
CA ALA A 43 8.00 -9.81 4.24
C ALA A 43 8.08 -9.40 5.72
N HIS A 44 7.09 -8.66 6.23
CA HIS A 44 7.15 -8.00 7.53
C HIS A 44 5.87 -8.20 8.32
N LYS A 45 6.01 -8.23 9.65
CA LYS A 45 4.92 -8.24 10.62
C LYS A 45 5.13 -7.13 11.62
N ILE A 46 4.08 -6.35 11.88
CA ILE A 46 4.03 -5.28 12.88
C ILE A 46 2.95 -5.65 13.90
N THR A 47 3.23 -5.43 15.18
CA THR A 47 2.25 -5.61 16.27
C THR A 47 2.10 -4.29 16.99
N ILE A 48 0.86 -3.83 17.16
CA ILE A 48 0.53 -2.57 17.83
C ILE A 48 -0.42 -2.88 18.98
N THR A 49 -0.08 -2.47 20.20
CA THR A 49 -0.94 -2.64 21.37
C THR A 49 -1.47 -1.28 21.79
N ALA A 50 -2.79 -1.18 21.93
CA ALA A 50 -3.43 0.03 22.45
C ALA A 50 -3.26 0.14 23.96
N THR A 51 -3.34 1.35 24.48
CA THR A 51 -3.40 1.64 25.91
C THR A 51 -4.82 2.07 26.30
N ALA A 52 -5.20 1.85 27.56
CA ALA A 52 -6.50 2.28 28.05
C ALA A 52 -6.56 3.81 28.16
N SER A 53 -7.63 4.41 27.62
CA SER A 53 -7.98 5.81 27.79
C SER A 53 -9.45 5.88 28.25
N GLY A 54 -9.67 5.75 29.56
CA GLY A 54 -11.01 5.51 30.08
C GLY A 54 -11.54 4.15 29.63
N SER A 55 -12.75 4.11 29.06
CA SER A 55 -13.32 2.91 28.44
C SER A 55 -12.76 2.61 27.04
N ASP A 56 -12.06 3.56 26.42
CA ASP A 56 -11.61 3.46 25.04
C ASP A 56 -10.18 2.91 24.94
N HIS A 57 -9.87 2.38 23.76
CA HIS A 57 -8.53 1.91 23.40
C HIS A 57 -7.82 2.99 22.58
N LEU A 58 -6.80 3.61 23.17
CA LEU A 58 -5.95 4.59 22.50
C LEU A 58 -4.74 3.90 21.88
N VAL A 59 -4.57 4.05 20.58
CA VAL A 59 -3.30 3.73 19.92
C VAL A 59 -2.53 5.02 19.72
N SER A 60 -1.30 5.07 20.19
CA SER A 60 -0.40 6.21 20.01
C SER A 60 0.99 5.74 19.64
N LEU A 61 1.32 5.83 18.36
CA LEU A 61 2.61 5.46 17.79
C LEU A 61 3.47 6.71 17.62
N SER A 62 4.66 6.70 18.21
CA SER A 62 5.62 7.79 18.05
C SER A 62 6.22 7.81 16.65
N ALA A 63 6.67 8.99 16.21
CA ALA A 63 7.50 9.15 15.01
C ALA A 63 8.68 8.15 14.96
N ALA A 64 9.37 7.93 16.09
CA ALA A 64 10.49 6.98 16.14
C ALA A 64 10.05 5.53 15.92
N THR A 65 8.88 5.15 16.43
CA THR A 65 8.30 3.80 16.25
C THR A 65 7.89 3.57 14.79
N THR A 66 7.17 4.52 14.19
CA THR A 66 6.69 4.40 12.81
C THR A 66 7.82 4.53 11.80
N ALA A 67 8.92 5.22 12.12
CA ALA A 67 10.12 5.28 11.27
C ALA A 67 10.76 3.90 11.05
N ALA A 68 10.59 2.98 12.02
CA ALA A 68 11.09 1.62 11.90
C ALA A 68 10.18 0.71 11.06
N TYR A 69 8.99 1.16 10.67
CA TYR A 69 8.08 0.36 9.85
C TYR A 69 8.46 0.45 8.38
N THR A 70 8.68 -0.71 7.77
CA THR A 70 8.96 -0.79 6.33
C THR A 70 7.73 -0.37 5.54
N ALA A 71 7.93 0.56 4.60
CA ALA A 71 6.87 1.00 3.71
C ALA A 71 6.26 -0.16 2.91
N GLY A 72 4.95 -0.11 2.71
CA GLY A 72 4.22 -1.14 2.00
C GLY A 72 2.76 -1.23 2.43
N VAL A 73 2.02 -2.10 1.74
CA VAL A 73 0.63 -2.40 2.04
C VAL A 73 0.57 -3.59 3.00
N TYR A 74 -0.12 -3.42 4.12
CA TYR A 74 -0.30 -4.45 5.15
C TYR A 74 -1.77 -4.84 5.26
N GLN A 75 -2.02 -6.15 5.38
CA GLN A 75 -3.30 -6.66 5.87
C GLN A 75 -3.25 -6.70 7.40
N TRP A 76 -4.34 -6.36 8.06
CA TRP A 76 -4.36 -6.29 9.51
C TRP A 76 -5.60 -6.92 10.12
N GLN A 77 -5.42 -7.42 11.34
CA GLN A 77 -6.48 -7.93 12.21
C GLN A 77 -6.36 -7.26 13.57
N ALA A 78 -7.46 -6.69 14.04
CA ALA A 78 -7.61 -6.14 15.38
C ALA A 78 -8.32 -7.17 16.26
N TYR A 79 -7.73 -7.46 17.41
CA TYR A 79 -8.29 -8.41 18.36
C TYR A 79 -8.11 -7.90 19.78
N VAL A 80 -9.07 -8.23 20.64
CA VAL A 80 -9.03 -7.94 22.06
C VAL A 80 -8.69 -9.19 22.85
N THR A 81 -7.93 -9.04 23.92
CA THR A 81 -7.63 -10.12 24.87
C THR A 81 -7.97 -9.72 26.28
N LYS A 82 -8.45 -10.68 27.07
CA LYS A 82 -8.63 -10.59 28.53
C LYS A 82 -8.40 -11.98 29.10
N SER A 83 -7.35 -12.12 29.91
CA SER A 83 -6.92 -13.44 30.43
C SER A 83 -6.71 -14.46 29.30
N SER A 84 -7.49 -15.55 29.25
CA SER A 84 -7.43 -16.58 28.19
C SER A 84 -8.37 -16.32 27.01
N GLN A 85 -9.21 -15.29 27.08
CA GLN A 85 -10.16 -14.95 26.02
C GLN A 85 -9.49 -14.10 24.95
N ARG A 86 -9.84 -14.38 23.68
CA ARG A 86 -9.43 -13.59 22.53
C ARG A 86 -10.57 -13.50 21.54
N PHE A 87 -10.90 -12.28 21.11
CA PHE A 87 -11.93 -12.03 20.10
C PHE A 87 -11.37 -11.16 18.98
N LEU A 88 -11.63 -11.55 17.73
CA LEU A 88 -11.39 -10.68 16.57
C LEU A 88 -12.49 -9.63 16.56
N VAL A 89 -12.12 -8.36 16.46
CA VAL A 89 -13.08 -7.24 16.49
C VAL A 89 -13.12 -6.46 15.18
N ASP A 90 -12.04 -6.49 14.40
CA ASP A 90 -11.98 -5.80 13.11
C ASP A 90 -10.84 -6.35 12.23
N SER A 91 -10.89 -6.04 10.94
CA SER A 91 -9.82 -6.38 9.98
C SER A 91 -9.87 -5.46 8.78
N GLY A 92 -8.71 -5.24 8.15
CA GLY A 92 -8.65 -4.40 6.98
C GLY A 92 -7.27 -4.31 6.36
N THR A 93 -7.06 -3.26 5.57
CA THR A 93 -5.78 -2.95 4.95
C THR A 93 -5.30 -1.58 5.43
N ILE A 94 -3.99 -1.41 5.57
CA ILE A 94 -3.35 -0.14 5.88
C ILE A 94 -2.07 0.01 5.05
N THR A 95 -1.82 1.23 4.57
CA THR A 95 -0.61 1.52 3.78
C THR A 95 0.37 2.34 4.59
N VAL A 96 1.59 1.82 4.76
CA VAL A 96 2.72 2.60 5.28
C VAL A 96 3.43 3.23 4.08
N ILE A 97 3.34 4.55 3.97
CA ILE A 97 3.96 5.34 2.91
C ILE A 97 5.40 5.67 3.34
N PRO A 98 6.40 5.55 2.46
CA PRO A 98 7.77 5.93 2.79
C PRO A 98 7.89 7.45 3.00
N ASN A 99 8.75 7.83 3.93
CA ASN A 99 9.06 9.22 4.21
C ASN A 99 10.09 9.78 3.25
N PHE A 100 9.65 10.52 2.23
CA PHE A 100 10.56 11.11 1.24
C PHE A 100 11.56 12.10 1.82
N ALA A 101 11.31 12.69 2.99
CA ALA A 101 12.28 13.58 3.64
C ALA A 101 13.45 12.81 4.27
N ALA A 102 13.26 11.52 4.58
CA ALA A 102 14.29 10.64 5.11
C ALA A 102 15.00 9.81 4.03
N GLU A 103 14.41 9.70 2.84
CA GLU A 103 14.96 8.94 1.71
C GLU A 103 16.00 9.74 0.91
N THR A 104 17.09 9.09 0.49
CA THR A 104 18.06 9.69 -0.44
C THR A 104 17.64 9.48 -1.89
N THR A 105 17.07 8.33 -2.20
CA THR A 105 16.51 8.00 -3.52
C THR A 105 15.26 7.16 -3.31
N TYR A 106 14.21 7.45 -4.09
CA TYR A 106 13.00 6.64 -4.05
C TYR A 106 12.34 6.62 -5.43
N ASP A 107 12.02 5.43 -5.91
CA ASP A 107 11.24 5.26 -7.13
C ASP A 107 9.73 5.35 -6.83
N ALA A 108 9.23 6.58 -6.86
CA ALA A 108 7.82 6.92 -6.64
C ALA A 108 6.89 6.52 -7.79
N ARG A 109 7.40 5.88 -8.85
CA ARG A 109 6.54 5.40 -9.94
C ARG A 109 5.58 4.33 -9.42
N ILE A 110 4.31 4.47 -9.75
CA ILE A 110 3.29 3.44 -9.54
C ILE A 110 3.63 2.19 -10.35
N HIS A 111 3.17 1.02 -9.89
CA HIS A 111 3.49 -0.27 -10.49
C HIS A 111 3.26 -0.30 -12.01
N ALA A 112 2.14 0.26 -12.48
CA ALA A 112 1.84 0.32 -13.91
C ALA A 112 2.93 1.04 -14.72
N LYS A 113 3.50 2.15 -14.20
CA LYS A 113 4.59 2.86 -14.88
C LYS A 113 5.90 2.06 -14.85
N LYS A 114 6.22 1.43 -13.72
CA LYS A 114 7.39 0.54 -13.60
C LYS A 114 7.32 -0.60 -14.62
N MET A 115 6.15 -1.19 -14.80
CA MET A 115 5.92 -2.25 -15.78
C MET A 115 6.02 -1.77 -17.22
N VAL A 116 5.48 -0.59 -17.55
CA VAL A 116 5.65 0.02 -18.88
C VAL A 116 7.14 0.20 -19.18
N ASP A 117 7.88 0.84 -18.27
CA ASP A 117 9.30 1.14 -18.48
C ASP A 117 10.12 -0.14 -18.65
N LEU A 118 9.89 -1.13 -17.79
CA LEU A 118 10.55 -2.44 -17.90
C LEU A 118 10.25 -3.14 -19.25
N ILE A 119 9.02 -3.03 -19.77
CA ILE A 119 8.67 -3.65 -21.05
C ILE A 119 9.27 -2.86 -22.22
N GLU A 120 9.31 -1.53 -22.14
CA GLU A 120 9.96 -0.69 -23.14
C GLU A 120 11.46 -0.96 -23.21
N ASP A 121 12.15 -1.06 -22.06
CA ASP A 121 13.56 -1.44 -21.98
C ASP A 121 13.83 -2.81 -22.67
N VAL A 122 12.94 -3.79 -22.45
CA VAL A 122 13.05 -5.11 -23.11
C VAL A 122 12.81 -5.01 -24.62
N LEU A 123 11.90 -4.16 -25.07
CA LEU A 123 11.62 -3.95 -26.50
C LEU A 123 12.80 -3.27 -27.20
N GLU A 124 13.40 -2.26 -26.57
CA GLU A 124 14.58 -1.54 -27.08
C GLU A 124 15.79 -2.47 -27.18
N GLY A 125 16.10 -3.19 -26.09
CA GLY A 125 17.20 -4.16 -26.10
C GLY A 125 17.04 -5.26 -27.15
N ARG A 126 15.80 -5.62 -27.53
CA ARG A 126 15.54 -6.55 -28.63
C ARG A 126 15.73 -5.94 -30.00
N ALA A 127 15.37 -4.66 -30.17
CA ALA A 127 15.57 -3.95 -31.42
C ALA A 127 17.07 -3.75 -31.74
N GLU A 128 17.92 -3.65 -30.70
CA GLU A 128 19.35 -3.40 -30.86
C GLU A 128 20.19 -4.63 -31.23
N GLY A 129 19.70 -5.88 -31.07
CA GLY A 129 20.49 -7.04 -31.52
C GLY A 129 20.01 -8.43 -31.15
N ASP A 130 18.77 -8.61 -30.70
CA ASP A 130 18.35 -9.90 -30.12
C ASP A 130 17.65 -10.79 -31.17
N THR A 131 18.30 -11.89 -31.54
CA THR A 131 17.68 -12.93 -32.39
C THR A 131 16.55 -13.59 -31.58
N GLN A 132 15.33 -13.65 -32.14
CA GLN A 132 14.12 -14.11 -31.44
C GLN A 132 14.20 -15.56 -30.91
N GLU A 133 15.16 -16.35 -31.38
CA GLU A 133 15.37 -17.75 -30.99
C GLU A 133 16.84 -17.99 -30.65
N TYR A 134 17.10 -18.61 -29.50
CA TYR A 134 18.43 -19.10 -29.13
C TYR A 134 18.30 -20.51 -28.54
N THR A 135 18.88 -21.49 -29.22
CA THR A 135 18.90 -22.89 -28.78
C THR A 135 20.25 -23.17 -28.12
N ILE A 136 20.25 -23.43 -26.80
CA ILE A 136 21.43 -23.91 -26.07
C ILE A 136 21.18 -25.38 -25.71
N GLY A 137 21.83 -26.30 -26.43
CA GLY A 137 21.65 -27.74 -26.22
C GLY A 137 20.20 -28.20 -26.37
N ASN A 138 19.73 -29.06 -25.46
CA ASN A 138 18.36 -29.62 -25.46
C ASN A 138 17.32 -28.78 -24.69
N ARG A 139 17.59 -27.51 -24.39
CA ARG A 139 16.65 -26.62 -23.68
C ARG A 139 16.27 -25.46 -24.60
N SER A 140 15.01 -25.44 -25.07
CA SER A 140 14.48 -24.25 -25.76
C SER A 140 13.91 -23.28 -24.72
N MET A 141 14.47 -22.07 -24.62
CA MET A 141 13.81 -20.96 -23.91
C MET A 141 13.10 -20.10 -24.96
N LYS A 142 11.77 -20.13 -24.98
CA LYS A 142 10.97 -19.23 -25.83
C LYS A 142 10.80 -17.90 -25.11
N LYS A 143 11.38 -16.84 -25.66
CA LYS A 143 11.14 -15.45 -25.23
C LYS A 143 9.70 -15.06 -25.54
N ILE A 144 9.05 -14.26 -24.70
CA ILE A 144 7.71 -13.70 -24.98
C ILE A 144 7.77 -12.99 -26.34
N PRO A 145 6.89 -13.30 -27.32
CA PRO A 145 6.90 -12.66 -28.63
C PRO A 145 6.75 -11.13 -28.53
N ILE A 146 7.38 -10.38 -29.45
CA ILE A 146 7.35 -8.91 -29.45
C ILE A 146 5.91 -8.38 -29.48
N LEU A 147 5.02 -9.01 -30.26
CA LEU A 147 3.61 -8.61 -30.32
C LEU A 147 2.88 -8.79 -28.99
N GLU A 148 3.24 -9.81 -28.20
CA GLU A 148 2.65 -10.04 -26.88
C GLU A 148 3.21 -9.05 -25.85
N LEU A 149 4.52 -8.75 -25.90
CA LEU A 149 5.11 -7.68 -25.10
C LEU A 149 4.47 -6.31 -25.39
N LYS A 150 4.23 -5.97 -26.67
CA LYS A 150 3.51 -4.74 -27.05
C LYS A 150 2.11 -4.69 -26.45
N LYS A 151 1.36 -5.80 -26.49
CA LYS A 151 0.03 -5.89 -25.86
C LYS A 151 0.09 -5.68 -24.35
N LEU A 152 1.05 -6.33 -23.66
CA LEU A 152 1.24 -6.16 -22.22
C LEU A 152 1.58 -4.70 -21.87
N ARG A 153 2.47 -4.06 -22.63
CA ARG A 153 2.78 -2.64 -22.49
C ARG A 153 1.53 -1.78 -22.61
N ASP A 154 0.73 -1.99 -23.64
CA ASP A 154 -0.47 -1.18 -23.89
C ASP A 154 -1.52 -1.34 -22.77
N VAL A 155 -1.63 -2.54 -22.17
CA VAL A 155 -2.47 -2.78 -20.99
C VAL A 155 -1.98 -1.98 -19.78
N TYR A 156 -0.70 -2.06 -19.44
CA TYR A 156 -0.16 -1.31 -18.31
C TYR A 156 -0.16 0.20 -18.55
N LEU A 157 0.02 0.64 -19.80
CA LEU A 157 -0.04 2.05 -20.17
C LEU A 157 -1.47 2.60 -20.01
N ALA A 158 -2.49 1.83 -20.39
CA ALA A 158 -3.89 2.21 -20.16
C ALA A 158 -4.20 2.34 -18.66
N GLU A 159 -3.72 1.39 -17.84
CA GLU A 159 -3.89 1.45 -16.39
C GLU A 159 -3.14 2.63 -15.76
N TYR A 160 -1.90 2.88 -16.18
CA TYR A 160 -1.13 4.05 -15.76
C TYR A 160 -1.88 5.36 -16.05
N ASN A 161 -2.38 5.52 -17.26
CA ASN A 161 -3.13 6.70 -17.66
C ASN A 161 -4.43 6.86 -16.86
N ARG A 162 -5.13 5.75 -16.57
CA ARG A 162 -6.32 5.76 -15.71
C ARG A 162 -5.99 6.29 -14.31
N LEU A 163 -4.94 5.76 -13.68
CA LEU A 163 -4.54 6.15 -12.33
C LEU A 163 -4.10 7.62 -12.26
N ILE A 164 -3.33 8.10 -13.25
CA ILE A 164 -2.95 9.51 -13.35
C ILE A 164 -4.17 10.42 -13.53
N ASN A 165 -5.18 9.99 -14.29
CA ASN A 165 -6.40 10.78 -14.45
C ASN A 165 -7.22 10.83 -13.16
N LEU A 166 -7.28 9.73 -12.40
CA LEU A 166 -7.92 9.69 -11.07
C LEU A 166 -7.22 10.64 -10.09
N ASP A 167 -5.89 10.61 -10.04
CA ASP A 167 -5.09 11.52 -9.22
C ASP A 167 -5.32 13.00 -9.60
N LYS A 168 -5.30 13.32 -10.90
CA LYS A 168 -5.62 14.67 -11.39
C LYS A 168 -7.03 15.12 -10.97
N MET A 169 -8.01 14.22 -11.06
CA MET A 169 -9.38 14.51 -10.65
C MET A 169 -9.49 14.76 -9.13
N ALA A 170 -8.79 13.96 -8.32
CA ALA A 170 -8.72 14.15 -6.87
C ALA A 170 -8.08 15.50 -6.52
N ASN A 171 -7.07 15.91 -7.27
CA ASN A 171 -6.39 17.20 -7.15
C ASN A 171 -7.12 18.37 -7.85
N GLY A 172 -8.35 18.16 -8.34
CA GLY A 172 -9.17 19.21 -8.97
C GLY A 172 -8.67 19.70 -10.33
N ILE A 173 -7.69 19.04 -10.93
CA ILE A 173 -7.13 19.40 -12.23
C ILE A 173 -8.07 18.92 -13.33
N PRO A 174 -8.60 19.81 -14.19
CA PRO A 174 -9.53 19.43 -15.24
C PRO A 174 -8.85 18.55 -16.31
N LEU A 175 -9.46 17.41 -16.62
CA LEU A 175 -9.04 16.56 -17.73
C LEU A 175 -9.35 17.24 -19.07
N LYS A 176 -8.37 17.25 -19.99
CA LYS A 176 -8.46 17.93 -21.30
C LYS A 176 -9.62 17.46 -22.20
N ASN A 177 -10.22 16.28 -21.94
CA ASN A 177 -11.27 15.68 -22.78
C ASN A 177 -12.57 15.37 -22.01
N ARG A 178 -13.15 16.34 -21.27
CA ARG A 178 -14.50 16.16 -20.69
C ARG A 178 -15.58 16.46 -21.72
N ILE A 179 -16.16 15.42 -22.34
CA ILE A 179 -17.51 15.52 -22.92
C ILE A 179 -18.49 15.58 -21.74
N LYS A 180 -18.93 16.78 -21.37
CA LYS A 180 -20.02 16.96 -20.39
C LYS A 180 -21.33 16.64 -21.11
N VAL A 181 -21.87 15.43 -20.93
CA VAL A 181 -23.27 15.18 -21.24
C VAL A 181 -24.09 15.80 -20.10
N ARG A 182 -24.76 16.92 -20.40
CA ARG A 182 -25.82 17.47 -19.56
C ARG A 182 -27.10 16.70 -19.93
N PHE A 183 -27.74 16.11 -18.93
CA PHE A 183 -29.17 15.76 -19.02
C PHE A 183 -29.99 16.97 -18.58
#